data_AF-A0A1X7UX68-F1
#
_entry.id   AF-A0A1X7UX68-F1
#
_cell.length_a   1.000
_cell.length_b   1.000
_cell.length_c   1.000
_cell.angle_alpha   90.00
_cell.angle_beta   90.00
_cell.angle_gamma   90.00
#
_symmetry.space_group_name_H-M   'P 1'
#
loop_
_entity.id
_entity.type
_entity.pdbx_description
1 polymer ?
#
loop_
_entity_poly.entity_id
_entity_poly.type
_entity_poly.pdbx_seq_one_letter_code
_entity_poly.pdbx_strand_id
1 'polypeptide(L)'
;MATSPCLDTLASISLKPPPYWPSDPLIWFAQVEAQFQNCKITSQNTRYDYVVASFLPEVAVEVHDLVLKAPDSDQYDKLKEALIERTAA
;
A
#
# COMPACT_ATOMS: atom_id res chain seq x y z
N MET A 1 -41.15 -10.40 -15.54
CA MET A 1 -39.90 -10.86 -16.19
C MET A 1 -39.24 -9.60 -16.76
N ALA A 2 -38.06 -9.13 -16.39
CA ALA A 2 -37.01 -9.60 -15.49
C ALA A 2 -36.36 -8.34 -14.87
N THR A 3 -36.08 -8.38 -13.57
CA THR A 3 -35.19 -7.41 -12.92
C THR A 3 -33.78 -7.69 -13.40
N SER A 4 -33.18 -6.75 -14.13
CA SER A 4 -31.76 -6.76 -14.46
C SER A 4 -30.94 -6.53 -13.19
N PRO A 5 -30.09 -7.47 -12.74
CA PRO A 5 -29.07 -7.14 -11.77
C PRO A 5 -28.00 -6.32 -12.49
N CYS A 6 -27.80 -5.08 -12.02
CA CYS A 6 -26.64 -4.28 -12.40
C CYS A 6 -25.41 -5.02 -11.86
N LEU A 7 -24.64 -5.66 -12.76
CA LEU A 7 -23.47 -6.42 -12.41
C LEU A 7 -22.24 -5.49 -12.33
N ASP A 8 -22.35 -4.40 -11.56
CA ASP A 8 -21.17 -3.76 -11.00
C ASP A 8 -20.70 -4.60 -9.80
N THR A 9 -20.43 -5.88 -10.06
CA THR A 9 -19.57 -6.66 -9.19
C THR A 9 -18.17 -6.11 -9.44
N LEU A 10 -17.85 -5.00 -8.77
CA LEU A 10 -16.47 -4.60 -8.53
C LEU A 10 -15.82 -5.80 -7.86
N ALA A 11 -15.23 -6.68 -8.67
CA ALA A 11 -14.35 -7.72 -8.19
C ALA A 11 -13.31 -6.98 -7.38
N SER A 12 -13.45 -7.00 -6.05
CA SER A 12 -12.49 -6.39 -5.15
C SER A 12 -11.17 -7.07 -5.50
N ILE A 13 -10.32 -6.34 -6.21
CA ILE A 13 -9.02 -6.84 -6.62
C ILE A 13 -8.26 -6.93 -5.31
N SER A 14 -8.32 -8.08 -4.65
CA SER A 14 -7.64 -8.32 -3.39
C SER A 14 -6.16 -8.41 -3.70
N LEU A 15 -5.53 -7.24 -3.79
CA LEU A 15 -4.09 -7.15 -3.84
C LEU A 15 -3.58 -7.65 -2.50
N LYS A 16 -2.89 -8.79 -2.52
CA LYS A 16 -2.16 -9.28 -1.36
C LYS A 16 -0.71 -8.84 -1.53
N PRO A 17 -0.32 -7.69 -0.95
CA PRO A 17 1.07 -7.27 -0.99
C PRO A 17 1.94 -8.37 -0.37
N PRO A 18 3.14 -8.61 -0.91
CA PRO A 18 4.10 -9.52 -0.28
C PRO A 18 4.40 -9.07 1.15
N PRO A 19 4.79 -9.99 2.05
CA PRO A 19 5.25 -9.62 3.38
C PRO A 19 6.39 -8.61 3.28
N TYR A 20 6.41 -7.61 4.17
CA TYR A 20 7.42 -6.56 4.17
C TYR A 20 8.84 -7.11 4.35
N TRP A 21 9.81 -6.59 3.60
CA TRP A 21 11.22 -6.99 3.67
C TRP A 21 12.07 -5.86 4.26
N PRO A 22 12.35 -5.87 5.58
CA PRO A 22 13.16 -4.83 6.21
C PRO A 22 14.61 -4.83 5.70
N SER A 23 15.13 -5.96 5.20
CA SER A 23 16.50 -6.05 4.67
C SER A 23 16.70 -5.30 3.35
N ASP A 24 15.64 -5.11 2.55
CA ASP A 24 15.72 -4.39 1.28
C ASP A 24 14.35 -3.78 0.92
N PRO A 25 14.01 -2.63 1.53
CA PRO A 25 12.72 -1.97 1.29
C PRO A 25 12.56 -1.51 -0.17
N LEU A 26 13.65 -1.19 -0.86
CA LEU A 26 13.62 -0.71 -2.24
C LEU A 26 13.10 -1.79 -3.19
N ILE A 27 13.63 -3.01 -3.08
CA ILE A 27 13.17 -4.15 -3.88
C ILE A 27 11.72 -4.51 -3.55
N TRP A 28 11.35 -4.46 -2.27
CA TRP A 28 9.98 -4.73 -1.84
C TRP A 28 8.98 -3.73 -2.45
N PHE A 29 9.27 -2.42 -2.38
CA PHE A 29 8.42 -1.41 -3.01
C PHE A 29 8.30 -1.61 -4.52
N ALA A 30 9.39 -1.95 -5.22
CA ALA A 30 9.32 -2.22 -6.65
C ALA A 30 8.34 -3.37 -7.00
N GLN A 31 8.27 -4.41 -6.17
CA GLN A 31 7.31 -5.51 -6.35
C GLN A 31 5.87 -5.08 -6.08
N VAL A 32 5.64 -4.32 -5.01
CA VAL A 32 4.31 -3.78 -4.68
C VAL A 32 3.83 -2.81 -5.76
N GLU A 33 4.72 -1.99 -6.31
CA GLU A 33 4.39 -1.05 -7.38
C GLU A 33 4.05 -1.76 -8.69
N ALA A 34 4.74 -2.84 -9.03
CA ALA A 34 4.38 -3.67 -10.18
C ALA A 34 2.96 -4.26 -10.04
N GLN A 35 2.58 -4.66 -8.82
CA GLN A 35 1.23 -5.10 -8.51
C GLN A 35 0.20 -3.97 -8.66
N PHE A 36 0.50 -2.77 -8.15
CA PHE A 36 -0.37 -1.61 -8.35
C PHE A 36 -0.59 -1.30 -9.83
N GLN A 37 0.46 -1.37 -10.66
CA GLN A 37 0.33 -1.16 -12.11
C GLN A 37 -0.57 -2.20 -12.76
N ASN A 38 -0.38 -3.49 -12.45
CA ASN A 38 -1.22 -4.58 -12.98
C ASN A 38 -2.71 -4.41 -12.62
N CYS A 39 -2.98 -3.90 -11.43
CA CYS A 39 -4.33 -3.65 -10.93
C CYS A 39 -4.87 -2.25 -11.26
N LYS A 40 -4.11 -1.43 -11.99
CA LYS A 40 -4.45 -0.03 -12.34
C LYS A 40 -4.72 0.84 -11.10
N ILE A 41 -4.04 0.56 -9.99
CA ILE A 41 -4.11 1.33 -8.75
C ILE A 41 -3.17 2.53 -8.88
N THR A 42 -3.76 3.71 -9.06
CA THR A 42 -3.02 4.98 -9.25
C THR A 42 -3.21 5.97 -8.11
N SER A 43 -4.26 5.82 -7.31
CA SER A 43 -4.58 6.72 -6.19
C SER A 43 -3.57 6.57 -5.05
N GLN A 44 -2.96 7.68 -4.64
CA GLN A 44 -2.02 7.74 -3.50
C GLN A 44 -2.63 7.15 -2.23
N ASN A 45 -3.89 7.50 -1.92
CA ASN A 45 -4.59 6.98 -0.76
C ASN A 45 -4.73 5.45 -0.80
N THR A 46 -5.18 4.89 -1.93
CA THR A 46 -5.33 3.43 -2.07
C THR A 46 -4.00 2.71 -1.95
N ARG A 47 -2.92 3.24 -2.55
CA ARG A 47 -1.58 2.65 -2.42
C ARG A 47 -1.09 2.69 -0.98
N TYR A 48 -1.29 3.82 -0.30
CA TYR A 48 -0.99 3.99 1.11
C TYR A 48 -1.73 2.95 1.96
N ASP A 49 -3.04 2.78 1.79
CA ASP A 49 -3.85 1.81 2.53
C ASP A 49 -3.32 0.38 2.36
N TYR A 50 -2.97 -0.02 1.13
CA TYR A 50 -2.39 -1.35 0.86
C TYR A 50 -1.04 -1.57 1.54
N VAL A 51 -0.17 -0.55 1.53
CA VAL A 51 1.15 -0.64 2.16
C VAL A 51 1.01 -0.69 3.68
N VAL A 52 0.20 0.17 4.29
CA VAL A 52 -0.03 0.15 5.73
C VAL A 52 -0.61 -1.19 6.19
N ALA A 53 -1.55 -1.75 5.43
CA ALA A 53 -2.13 -3.06 5.72
C ALA A 53 -1.14 -4.24 5.63
N SER A 54 0.03 -4.03 4.99
CA SER A 54 1.08 -5.05 4.84
C SER A 54 2.13 -5.05 5.95
N PHE A 55 2.12 -4.04 6.82
CA PHE A 55 3.13 -3.89 7.86
C PHE A 55 2.96 -4.88 8.99
N LEU A 56 4.08 -5.43 9.44
CA LEU A 56 4.19 -6.10 10.72
C LEU A 56 4.21 -5.05 11.85
N PRO A 57 3.84 -5.42 13.09
CA PRO A 57 3.79 -4.48 14.21
C PRO A 57 5.09 -3.71 14.43
N GLU A 58 6.24 -4.37 14.25
CA GLU A 58 7.57 -3.74 14.38
C GLU A 58 7.77 -2.60 13.35
N VAL A 59 7.38 -2.82 12.10
CA VAL A 59 7.50 -1.84 11.02
C VAL A 59 6.52 -0.69 11.24
N ALA A 60 5.29 -0.99 11.66
CA ALA A 60 4.29 0.02 11.94
C ALA A 60 4.70 0.98 13.07
N VAL A 61 5.52 0.52 14.03
CA VAL A 61 6.07 1.36 15.10
C VAL A 61 7.11 2.35 14.55
N GLU A 62 7.98 1.92 13.63
CA GLU A 62 9.02 2.78 13.02
C GLU A 62 8.44 3.97 12.23
N VAL A 63 7.24 3.80 11.64
CA VAL A 63 6.53 4.83 10.88
C VAL A 63 5.19 5.23 11.51
N HIS A 64 5.04 5.05 12.83
CA HIS A 64 3.76 5.28 13.53
C HIS A 64 3.23 6.71 13.37
N ASP A 65 4.11 7.70 13.26
CA ASP A 65 3.75 9.10 13.01
C ASP A 65 3.00 9.24 11.68
N LEU A 66 3.44 8.53 10.64
CA LEU A 66 2.78 8.54 9.33
C LEU A 66 1.52 7.68 9.31
N VAL A 67 1.49 6.59 10.06
CA VAL A 67 0.31 5.70 10.17
C VAL A 67 -0.82 6.37 10.93
N LEU A 68 -0.53 6.98 12.08
CA LEU A 68 -1.52 7.64 12.94
C LEU A 68 -1.91 9.02 12.43
N LYS A 69 -0.99 9.71 11.77
CA LYS A 69 -1.20 11.02 11.18
C LYS A 69 -0.81 10.98 9.70
N ALA A 70 -1.70 10.40 8.90
CA ALA A 70 -1.55 10.33 7.46
C ALA A 70 -1.35 11.75 6.87
N PRO A 71 -0.39 11.95 5.97
CA PRO A 71 -0.22 13.21 5.26
C PRO A 71 -1.47 13.62 4.48
N ASP A 72 -1.69 14.93 4.30
CA ASP A 72 -2.82 15.44 3.50
C ASP A 72 -2.64 15.22 1.98
N SER A 73 -1.38 15.14 1.53
CA SER A 73 -1.00 14.87 0.15
C SER A 73 0.19 13.92 0.08
N ASP A 74 0.24 13.16 -1.02
CA ASP A 74 1.37 12.30 -1.37
C ASP A 74 1.67 11.25 -0.28
N GLN A 75 0.60 10.73 0.33
CA GLN A 75 0.64 9.80 1.47
C GLN A 75 1.55 8.60 1.21
N TYR A 76 1.39 7.98 0.04
CA TYR A 76 2.20 6.82 -0.37
C TYR A 76 3.67 7.20 -0.55
N ASP A 77 3.98 8.30 -1.25
CA ASP A 77 5.37 8.69 -1.52
C ASP A 77 6.11 9.06 -0.24
N LYS A 78 5.46 9.82 0.65
CA LYS A 78 6.01 10.17 1.97
C LYS A 78 6.21 8.95 2.86
N LEU A 79 5.28 8.01 2.83
CA LEU A 79 5.43 6.75 3.55
C LEU A 79 6.60 5.94 3.00
N LYS A 80 6.72 5.84 1.67
CA LYS A 80 7.80 5.13 1.00
C LYS A 80 9.17 5.72 1.34
N GLU A 81 9.31 7.04 1.26
CA GLU A 81 10.54 7.76 1.60
C GLU A 81 10.96 7.50 3.05
N ALA A 82 10.05 7.72 4.00
CA ALA A 82 10.35 7.51 5.42
C ALA A 82 10.65 6.05 5.75
N LEU A 83 9.98 5.10 5.11
CA LEU A 83 10.22 3.69 5.34
C LEU A 83 11.60 3.26 4.83
N ILE A 84 12.00 3.74 3.65
CA ILE A 84 13.34 3.51 3.11
C ILE A 84 14.39 4.17 4.01
N GLU A 85 14.18 5.40 4.45
CA GLU A 85 15.14 6.13 5.30
C GLU A 85 15.32 5.49 6.68
N ARG A 86 14.22 5.06 7.32
CA ARG A 86 14.23 4.60 8.71
C ARG A 86 14.53 3.11 8.87
N THR A 87 14.29 2.30 7.84
CA THR A 87 14.48 0.84 7.91
C THR A 87 15.60 0.30 7.03
N ALA A 88 16.15 1.11 6.10
CA ALA A 88 17.40 0.72 5.43
C ALA A 88 18.56 0.84 6.43
N ALA A 89 19.01 -0.32 6.91
CA ALA A 89 20.20 -0.45 7.75
C ALA A 89 21.51 -0.39 6.93
#